data_AF-A0A9D5NWD7-F1
#
_entry.id   AF-A0A9D5NWD7-F1
#
_cell.length_a   1.000
_cell.length_b   1.000
_cell.length_c   1.000
_cell.angle_alpha   90.00
_cell.angle_beta   90.00
_cell.angle_gamma   90.00
#
_symmetry.space_group_name_H-M   'P 1'
#
loop_
_entity.id
_entity.type
_entity.pdbx_description
1 polymer ?
#
loop_
_entity_poly.entity_id
_entity_poly.type
_entity_poly.pdbx_seq_one_letter_code
_entity_poly.pdbx_strand_id
1 'polypeptide(L)'
;MRNYLLLFLLLLSINANAQQRQISFIDNAGSWYHVYDTNGKKITTLSSSAAGELIGWSSEIIVTKSGGWYKILDPQGKTLKTMSDMTVGTVISVSGSTFTSRSGSWIHVWDKTGKKLATRPAN
;
A
#
# COMPACT_ATOMS: atom_id res chain seq x y z
N MET A 1 27.33 13.48 -33.60
CA MET A 1 25.98 12.90 -33.45
C MET A 1 26.00 11.52 -32.77
N ARG A 2 26.84 10.56 -33.19
CA ARG A 2 26.90 9.20 -32.60
C ARG A 2 27.18 9.14 -31.08
N ASN A 3 27.96 10.08 -30.53
CA ASN A 3 28.31 10.08 -29.10
C ASN A 3 27.18 10.57 -28.17
N TYR A 4 26.22 11.37 -28.67
CA TYR A 4 25.07 11.80 -27.88
C TYR A 4 23.95 10.76 -27.87
N LEU A 5 23.88 9.91 -28.89
CA LEU A 5 22.89 8.83 -28.99
C LEU A 5 23.11 7.75 -27.91
N LEU A 6 24.37 7.40 -27.64
CA LEU A 6 24.74 6.48 -26.55
C LEU A 6 24.42 7.06 -25.16
N LEU A 7 24.67 8.36 -24.96
CA LEU A 7 24.37 9.04 -23.69
C LEU A 7 22.85 9.16 -23.44
N PHE A 8 22.07 9.37 -24.50
CA PHE A 8 20.60 9.44 -24.44
C PHE A 8 19.96 8.07 -24.18
N LEU A 9 20.49 7.00 -24.79
CA LEU A 9 20.07 5.61 -24.51
C LEU A 9 20.41 5.17 -23.08
N LEU A 10 21.55 5.62 -22.54
CA LEU A 10 21.93 5.35 -21.15
C LEU A 10 20.93 6.00 -20.17
N LEU A 11 20.51 7.24 -20.41
CA LEU A 11 19.51 7.96 -19.60
C LEU A 11 18.11 7.33 -19.65
N LEU A 12 17.72 6.74 -20.79
CA LEU A 12 16.47 5.98 -20.92
C LEU A 12 16.49 4.67 -20.11
N SER A 13 17.64 3.99 -20.05
CA SER A 13 17.79 2.70 -19.38
C SER A 13 17.70 2.76 -17.85
N ILE A 14 17.93 3.94 -17.24
CA ILE A 14 17.84 4.12 -15.78
C ILE A 14 16.40 3.99 -15.27
N ASN A 15 15.39 4.21 -16.12
CA ASN A 15 13.98 4.16 -15.73
C ASN A 15 13.35 2.76 -15.89
N ALA A 16 14.08 1.76 -16.40
CA ALA A 16 13.50 0.50 -16.84
C ALA A 16 13.18 -0.52 -15.72
N ASN A 17 13.43 -0.22 -14.44
CA ASN A 17 13.31 -1.22 -13.36
C ASN A 17 12.42 -0.84 -12.18
N ALA A 18 11.56 0.18 -12.32
CA ALA A 18 10.46 0.38 -11.38
C ALA A 18 9.21 -0.38 -11.83
N GLN A 19 9.33 -1.70 -12.09
CA GLN A 19 8.13 -2.52 -12.23
C GLN A 19 7.47 -2.56 -10.86
N GLN A 20 6.35 -1.86 -10.71
CA GLN A 20 5.55 -1.89 -9.49
C GLN A 20 5.05 -3.32 -9.31
N ARG A 21 5.75 -4.09 -8.47
CA ARG A 21 5.40 -5.49 -8.22
C ARG A 21 4.10 -5.53 -7.45
N GLN A 22 3.12 -6.21 -8.03
CA GLN A 22 1.82 -6.42 -7.42
C GLN A 22 1.92 -7.47 -6.33
N ILE A 23 1.25 -7.22 -5.21
CA ILE A 23 1.20 -8.16 -4.08
C ILE A 23 0.28 -9.32 -4.45
N SER A 24 0.74 -10.55 -4.24
CA SER A 24 -0.09 -11.75 -4.36
C SER A 24 -0.44 -12.34 -2.99
N PHE A 25 0.48 -12.20 -2.03
CA PHE A 25 0.37 -12.78 -0.71
C PHE A 25 1.27 -12.03 0.27
N ILE A 26 0.80 -11.94 1.52
CA ILE A 26 1.61 -11.49 2.65
C ILE A 26 1.63 -12.60 3.68
N ASP A 27 2.82 -13.12 3.95
CA ASP A 27 3.06 -14.09 5.01
C ASP A 27 3.27 -13.34 6.34
N ASN A 28 2.52 -13.72 7.37
CA ASN A 28 2.66 -13.16 8.72
C ASN A 28 3.51 -14.11 9.57
N ALA A 29 4.80 -13.79 9.69
CA ALA A 29 5.78 -14.53 10.48
C ALA A 29 6.00 -13.90 11.86
N GLY A 30 4.94 -13.38 12.48
CA GLY A 30 4.94 -12.79 13.83
C GLY A 30 5.58 -11.40 13.86
N SER A 31 6.91 -11.32 14.03
CA SER A 31 7.63 -10.04 14.06
C SER A 31 7.83 -9.41 12.68
N TRP A 32 7.48 -10.15 11.62
CA TRP A 32 7.76 -9.76 10.24
C TRP A 32 6.58 -10.09 9.33
N TYR A 33 6.36 -9.22 8.35
CA TYR A 33 5.50 -9.51 7.20
C TYR A 33 6.37 -9.67 5.96
N HIS A 34 6.29 -10.83 5.32
CA HIS A 34 6.97 -11.06 4.04
C HIS A 34 5.97 -10.87 2.90
N VAL A 35 6.24 -9.90 2.03
CA VAL A 35 5.35 -9.54 0.92
C VAL A 35 5.88 -10.22 -0.34
N TYR A 36 5.02 -10.94 -1.05
CA TYR A 36 5.37 -11.69 -2.26
C TYR A 36 4.59 -11.20 -3.47
N ASP A 37 5.21 -11.30 -4.65
CA ASP A 37 4.57 -11.00 -5.93
C ASP A 37 3.87 -12.22 -6.54
N THR A 38 3.18 -12.03 -7.66
CA THR A 38 2.42 -13.08 -8.35
C THR A 38 3.26 -14.24 -8.88
N ASN A 39 4.59 -14.09 -8.96
CA ASN A 39 5.52 -15.17 -9.30
C ASN A 39 6.06 -15.88 -8.05
N GLY A 40 5.57 -15.53 -6.85
CA GLY A 40 6.09 -16.04 -5.58
C GLY A 40 7.42 -15.42 -5.15
N LYS A 41 7.90 -14.38 -5.85
CA LYS A 41 9.15 -13.71 -5.49
C LYS A 41 8.90 -12.67 -4.41
N LYS A 42 9.75 -12.67 -3.37
CA LYS A 42 9.68 -11.68 -2.29
C LYS A 42 9.89 -10.25 -2.83
N ILE A 43 8.95 -9.36 -2.52
CA ILE A 43 9.01 -7.93 -2.83
C ILE A 43 9.76 -7.20 -1.72
N THR A 44 9.32 -7.37 -0.47
CA THR A 44 9.87 -6.69 0.71
C THR A 44 9.61 -7.49 1.99
N THR A 45 10.28 -7.12 3.07
CA THR A 45 10.00 -7.57 4.43
C THR A 45 9.73 -6.36 5.30
N LEU A 46 8.61 -6.36 6.03
CA LEU A 46 8.22 -5.29 6.94
C LEU A 46 8.37 -5.79 8.39
N SER A 47 8.99 -4.98 9.26
CA SER A 47 8.92 -5.24 10.70
C SER A 47 7.52 -4.91 11.20
N SER A 48 6.87 -5.82 11.94
CA SER A 48 5.56 -5.56 12.52
C SER A 48 5.61 -4.47 13.60
N SER A 49 6.73 -4.28 14.29
CA SER A 49 6.90 -3.20 15.27
C SER A 49 6.99 -1.81 14.62
N ALA A 50 7.52 -1.72 13.40
CA ALA A 50 7.62 -0.46 12.67
C ALA A 50 6.38 -0.19 11.79
N ALA A 51 5.87 -1.22 11.12
CA ALA A 51 4.72 -1.12 10.23
C ALA A 51 3.40 -1.05 11.00
N GLY A 52 3.30 -1.74 12.14
CA GLY A 52 2.05 -1.93 12.88
C GLY A 52 1.38 -3.27 12.56
N GLU A 53 0.19 -3.48 13.13
CA GLU A 53 -0.67 -4.62 12.85
C GLU A 53 -1.17 -4.59 11.39
N LEU A 54 -1.10 -5.72 10.68
CA LEU A 54 -1.65 -5.83 9.33
C LEU A 54 -3.18 -5.88 9.38
N ILE A 55 -3.84 -4.87 8.82
CA ILE A 55 -5.30 -4.76 8.79
C ILE A 55 -5.88 -5.37 7.52
N GLY A 56 -5.19 -5.18 6.39
CA GLY A 56 -5.60 -5.72 5.11
C GLY A 56 -4.64 -5.29 4.00
N TRP A 57 -4.77 -5.92 2.84
CA TRP A 57 -3.93 -5.64 1.68
C TRP A 57 -4.70 -5.94 0.39
N SER A 58 -4.22 -5.35 -0.70
CA SER A 58 -4.63 -5.63 -2.08
C SER A 58 -3.38 -5.87 -2.93
N SER A 59 -3.55 -6.05 -4.24
CA SER A 59 -2.42 -6.10 -5.17
C SER A 59 -1.58 -4.82 -5.23
N GLU A 60 -2.10 -3.68 -4.76
CA GLU A 60 -1.44 -2.38 -4.90
C GLU A 60 -1.05 -1.70 -3.59
N ILE A 61 -1.72 -1.99 -2.48
CA ILE A 61 -1.47 -1.33 -1.20
C ILE A 61 -1.56 -2.29 -0.02
N ILE A 62 -0.89 -1.92 1.07
CA ILE A 62 -0.98 -2.56 2.38
C ILE A 62 -1.53 -1.52 3.35
N VAL A 63 -2.49 -1.90 4.19
CA VAL A 63 -3.00 -1.06 5.27
C VAL A 63 -2.62 -1.71 6.61
N THR A 64 -1.89 -0.95 7.42
CA THR A 64 -1.51 -1.37 8.78
C THR A 64 -2.03 -0.37 9.81
N LYS A 65 -2.10 -0.78 11.08
CA LYS A 65 -2.52 0.07 12.20
C LYS A 65 -1.52 -0.01 13.34
N SER A 66 -1.15 1.13 13.93
CA SER A 66 -0.35 1.20 15.14
C SER A 66 -0.92 2.28 16.05
N GLY A 67 -1.46 1.87 17.21
CA GLY A 67 -2.24 2.77 18.06
C GLY A 67 -3.44 3.37 17.30
N GLY A 68 -3.68 4.67 17.45
CA GLY A 68 -4.77 5.40 16.78
C GLY A 68 -4.49 5.82 15.33
N TRP A 69 -3.57 5.14 14.63
CA TRP A 69 -3.12 5.57 13.30
C TRP A 69 -3.07 4.40 12.31
N TYR A 70 -3.69 4.60 11.15
CA TYR A 70 -3.49 3.75 9.98
C TYR A 70 -2.32 4.25 9.14
N LYS A 71 -1.54 3.33 8.60
CA LYS A 71 -0.55 3.60 7.54
C LYS A 71 -1.00 2.91 6.26
N ILE A 72 -0.97 3.63 5.15
CA ILE A 72 -1.13 3.08 3.81
C ILE A 72 0.27 2.99 3.20
N LEU A 73 0.67 1.78 2.83
CA LEU A 73 1.99 1.47 2.28
C LEU A 73 1.85 1.01 0.82
N ASP A 74 2.88 1.26 0.02
CA ASP A 74 3.05 0.59 -1.27
C ASP A 74 3.61 -0.84 -1.09
N PRO A 75 3.68 -1.65 -2.16
CA PRO A 75 4.19 -3.03 -2.07
C PRO A 75 5.65 -3.13 -1.64
N GLN A 76 6.43 -2.05 -1.75
CA GLN A 76 7.82 -1.99 -1.30
C GLN A 76 7.93 -1.67 0.20
N GLY A 77 6.82 -1.32 0.85
CA GLY A 77 6.76 -0.95 2.27
C GLY A 77 6.89 0.54 2.53
N LYS A 78 6.97 1.38 1.50
CA LYS A 78 7.05 2.82 1.67
C LYS A 78 5.69 3.35 2.12
N THR A 79 5.69 4.14 3.18
CA THR A 79 4.48 4.83 3.63
C THR A 79 4.08 5.89 2.62
N LEU A 80 2.88 5.71 2.04
CA LEU A 80 2.22 6.67 1.17
C LEU A 80 1.46 7.71 1.98
N LYS A 81 0.80 7.27 3.06
CA LYS A 81 0.02 8.15 3.94
C LYS A 81 -0.14 7.56 5.34
N THR A 82 -0.21 8.44 6.33
CA THR A 82 -0.65 8.12 7.70
C THR A 82 -1.94 8.89 7.99
N MET A 83 -2.92 8.22 8.61
CA MET A 83 -4.24 8.79 8.91
C MET A 83 -4.71 8.39 10.31
N SER A 84 -5.36 9.30 11.03
CA SER A 84 -5.95 8.98 12.34
C SER A 84 -7.15 8.05 12.17
N ASP A 85 -7.28 7.06 13.04
CA ASP A 85 -8.42 6.16 13.07
C ASP A 85 -9.72 6.87 13.52
N MET A 86 -9.63 7.98 14.24
CA MET A 86 -10.78 8.84 14.55
C MET A 86 -11.41 9.42 13.27
N THR A 87 -10.61 9.73 12.26
CA THR A 87 -11.07 10.26 10.97
C THR A 87 -11.53 9.14 10.04
N VAL A 88 -10.80 8.02 10.03
CA VAL A 88 -11.04 6.91 9.11
C VAL A 88 -12.17 6.00 9.59
N GLY A 89 -12.29 5.76 10.89
CA GLY A 89 -13.11 4.70 11.46
C GLY A 89 -12.45 3.32 11.35
N THR A 90 -13.25 2.26 11.29
CA THR A 90 -12.76 0.88 11.15
C THR A 90 -12.61 0.53 9.69
N VAL A 91 -11.41 0.14 9.24
CA VAL A 91 -11.20 -0.39 7.88
C VAL A 91 -11.88 -1.75 7.77
N ILE A 92 -12.69 -1.94 6.72
CA ILE A 92 -13.49 -3.17 6.50
C ILE A 92 -13.12 -3.90 5.21
N SER A 93 -12.39 -3.26 4.30
CA SER A 93 -11.92 -3.87 3.05
C SER A 93 -10.79 -3.05 2.42
N VAL A 94 -9.88 -3.72 1.72
CA VAL A 94 -8.79 -3.13 0.94
C VAL A 94 -8.86 -3.72 -0.47
N SER A 95 -8.89 -2.88 -1.51
CA SER A 95 -9.06 -3.33 -2.90
C SER A 95 -8.44 -2.35 -3.90
N GLY A 96 -7.64 -2.87 -4.83
CA GLY A 96 -6.85 -2.05 -5.75
C GLY A 96 -6.07 -0.97 -5.01
N SER A 97 -6.09 0.27 -5.48
CA SER A 97 -5.48 1.43 -4.81
C SER A 97 -6.37 2.11 -3.76
N THR A 98 -7.39 1.42 -3.25
CA THR A 98 -8.37 1.99 -2.31
C THR A 98 -8.58 1.12 -1.07
N PHE A 99 -9.12 1.72 -0.02
CA PHE A 99 -9.68 0.98 1.11
C PHE A 99 -11.03 1.56 1.51
N THR A 100 -11.87 0.71 2.07
CA THR A 100 -13.20 1.07 2.57
C THR A 100 -13.19 1.01 4.09
N SER A 101 -13.80 2.01 4.73
CA SER A 101 -13.96 2.04 6.18
C SER A 101 -15.38 2.37 6.60
N ARG A 102 -15.74 1.99 7.83
CA ARG A 102 -16.99 2.35 8.50
C ARG A 102 -16.70 3.31 9.65
N SER A 103 -17.40 4.43 9.66
CA SER A 103 -17.41 5.39 10.78
C SER A 103 -18.86 5.68 11.16
N GLY A 104 -19.31 5.10 12.29
CA GLY A 104 -20.72 5.15 12.70
C GLY A 104 -21.67 4.59 11.65
N SER A 105 -22.60 5.44 11.20
CA SER A 105 -23.62 5.13 10.19
C SER A 105 -23.16 5.37 8.75
N TRP A 106 -21.86 5.61 8.52
CA TRP A 106 -21.31 5.93 7.21
C TRP A 106 -20.23 4.95 6.78
N ILE A 107 -20.21 4.66 5.49
CA ILE A 107 -19.15 3.93 4.80
C ILE A 107 -18.41 4.92 3.90
N HIS A 108 -17.08 4.92 3.98
CA HIS A 108 -16.20 5.78 3.19
C HIS A 108 -15.29 4.93 2.31
N VAL A 109 -15.03 5.39 1.09
CA VAL A 109 -13.98 4.86 0.22
C VAL A 109 -12.86 5.90 0.16
N TRP A 110 -11.64 5.45 0.38
CA TRP A 110 -10.43 6.28 0.39
C TRP A 110 -9.45 5.76 -0.64
N ASP A 111 -8.73 6.66 -1.29
CA ASP A 111 -7.59 6.28 -2.11
C ASP A 111 -6.31 6.10 -1.28
N LYS A 112 -5.26 5.57 -1.92
CA LYS A 112 -3.94 5.35 -1.31
C LYS A 112 -3.22 6.60 -0.81
N THR A 113 -3.67 7.79 -1.19
CA THR A 113 -3.14 9.08 -0.72
C THR A 113 -3.90 9.60 0.52
N GLY A 114 -4.97 8.91 0.91
CA GLY A 114 -5.85 9.28 2.02
C GLY A 114 -6.95 10.27 1.62
N LYS A 115 -7.16 10.50 0.33
CA LYS A 115 -8.28 11.31 -0.15
C LYS A 115 -9.56 10.47 -0.09
N LYS A 116 -10.62 11.03 0.50
CA LYS A 116 -11.95 10.44 0.47
C LYS A 116 -12.53 10.56 -0.94
N LEU A 117 -12.87 9.44 -1.55
CA LEU A 117 -13.45 9.36 -2.89
C LEU A 117 -14.98 9.32 -2.86
N ALA A 118 -15.54 8.59 -1.90
CA ALA A 118 -16.98 8.40 -1.80
C ALA A 118 -17.44 8.24 -0.34
N THR A 119 -18.72 8.49 -0.11
CA THR A 119 -19.42 8.24 1.15
C THR A 119 -20.83 7.76 0.88
N ARG A 120 -21.29 6.76 1.64
CA ARG A 120 -22.69 6.31 1.63
C ARG A 120 -23.14 5.90 3.03
N PRO A 121 -24.45 5.90 3.34
CA PRO A 121 -24.97 5.30 4.56
C PRO A 121 -24.59 3.82 4.67
N ALA A 122 -24.41 3.33 5.89
CA ALA A 122 -24.06 1.95 6.21
C ALA A 122 -25.27 1.01 6.30
N ASN A 123 -26.37 1.40 5.64
CA ASN A 123 -27.66 0.71 5.63
C ASN A 123 -27.61 -0.60 4.85
#